data_AF-A0A7J9D0P9-F1
#
_entry.id   AF-A0A7J9D0P9-F1
#
_cell.length_a   1.000
_cell.length_b   1.000
_cell.length_c   1.000
_cell.angle_alpha   90.00
_cell.angle_beta   90.00
_cell.angle_gamma   90.00
#
_symmetry.space_group_name_H-M   'P 1'
#
loop_
_entity.id
_entity.type
_entity.pdbx_description
1 polymer ?
#
loop_
_entity_poly.entity_id
_entity_poly.type
_entity_poly.pdbx_seq_one_letter_code
_entity_poly.pdbx_strand_id
1 'polypeptide(L)' 'MLEKILPHAMLKAKPNLESRFKTLKRDWTIVYDMLSGKDNSGFGWDEYMQLVVVADAV' A
#
# COMPACT_ATOMS: atom_id res chain seq x y z
N MET A 1 25.16 -15.13 -1.29
CA MET A 1 24.99 -15.53 -2.72
C MET A 1 24.59 -14.35 -3.60
N LEU A 2 23.60 -13.53 -3.21
CA LEU A 2 23.18 -12.36 -3.98
C LEU A 2 24.30 -11.32 -4.20
N GLU A 3 25.12 -11.03 -3.19
CA GLU A 3 26.28 -10.13 -3.31
C GLU A 3 27.36 -10.63 -4.28
N LYS A 4 27.44 -11.95 -4.54
CA LYS A 4 28.37 -12.50 -5.54
C LYS A 4 27.82 -12.34 -6.96
N ILE A 5 26.50 -12.35 -7.11
CA ILE A 5 25.80 -12.23 -8.40
C ILE A 5 25.64 -10.75 -8.78
N LEU A 6 25.45 -9.87 -7.78
CA LEU A 6 25.24 -8.44 -7.93
C LEU A 6 26.15 -7.63 -6.99
N PRO A 7 27.48 -7.70 -7.18
CA PRO A 7 28.46 -7.10 -6.26
C PRO A 7 28.38 -5.57 -6.15
N HIS A 8 27.80 -4.90 -7.14
CA HIS A 8 27.66 -3.43 -7.16
C HIS A 8 26.23 -2.94 -6.92
N ALA A 9 25.25 -3.83 -6.73
CA ALA A 9 23.87 -3.40 -6.57
C ALA A 9 23.60 -2.77 -5.19
N MET A 10 24.57 -2.81 -4.26
CA MET A 10 24.48 -2.27 -2.89
C MET A 10 23.19 -2.68 -2.16
N LEU A 11 22.65 -3.85 -2.48
CA LEU A 11 21.37 -4.35 -1.97
C LEU A 11 21.54 -4.77 -0.51
N LYS A 12 21.22 -3.86 0.41
CA LYS A 12 21.18 -4.17 1.83
C LYS A 12 19.79 -4.70 2.18
N ALA A 13 19.72 -5.93 2.68
CA ALA A 13 18.44 -6.58 3.01
C ALA A 13 17.61 -5.74 3.99
N LYS A 14 18.19 -5.32 5.11
CA LYS A 14 17.47 -4.58 6.16
C LYS A 14 16.96 -3.19 5.69
N PRO A 15 17.78 -2.29 5.14
CA PRO A 15 17.32 -1.00 4.62
C PRO A 15 16.28 -1.13 3.51
N ASN A 16 16.40 -2.13 2.63
CA ASN A 16 15.42 -2.36 1.57
C ASN A 16 14.07 -2.83 2.14
N LEU A 17 14.09 -3.72 3.14
CA LEU A 17 12.88 -4.15 3.84
C LEU A 17 12.23 -2.99 4.61
N GLU A 18 13.02 -2.18 5.32
CA GLU A 18 12.54 -1.00 6.04
C GLU A 18 11.91 0.03 5.08
N SER A 19 12.54 0.27 3.93
CA SER A 19 12.00 1.14 2.88
C SER A 19 10.66 0.62 2.35
N ARG A 20 10.57 -0.68 2.03
CA ARG A 20 9.31 -1.28 1.55
C ARG A 20 8.21 -1.26 2.62
N PHE A 21 8.55 -1.50 3.88
CA PHE A 21 7.60 -1.44 4.98
C PHE A 21 7.07 -0.01 5.19
N LYS A 22 7.93 1.00 5.06
CA LYS A 22 7.51 2.41 5.13
C LYS A 22 6.52 2.77 4.03
N THR A 23 6.79 2.34 2.79
CA THR A 23 5.86 2.53 1.66
C THR A 23 4.54 1.83 1.93
N LEU A 24 4.58 0.55 2.31
CA LEU A 24 3.38 -0.23 2.62
C LEU A 24 2.52 0.42 3.71
N LYS A 25 3.15 0.92 4.78
CA LYS A 25 2.44 1.59 5.86
C LYS A 25 1.73 2.86 5.38
N ARG A 26 2.37 3.64 4.49
CA ARG A 26 1.77 4.84 3.90
C ARG A 26 0.58 4.49 3.01
N ASP A 27 0.75 3.52 2.12
CA ASP A 27 -0.31 3.09 1.21
C ASP A 27 -1.50 2.51 1.97
N TRP A 28 -1.23 1.74 3.02
CA TRP A 28 -2.26 1.23 3.92
C TRP A 28 -3.06 2.35 4.59
N THR A 29 -2.40 3.39 5.09
CA THR A 29 -3.09 4.56 5.69
C THR A 29 -4.03 5.21 4.67
N ILE A 30 -3.62 5.34 3.41
CA ILE A 30 -4.49 5.91 2.36
C ILE A 30 -5.75 5.06 2.17
N VAL A 31 -5.61 3.74 2.03
CA VAL A 31 -6.74 2.81 1.86
C VAL A 31 -7.65 2.83 3.10
N TYR A 32 -7.05 2.84 4.29
CA TYR A 32 -7.80 2.92 5.55
C TYR A 32 -8.59 4.22 5.65
N ASP A 33 -7.98 5.36 5.33
CA ASP A 33 -8.66 6.66 5.36
C ASP A 33 -9.81 6.72 4.33
N MET A 34 -9.64 6.10 3.16
CA MET A 34 -10.71 5.99 2.15
C MET A 34 -11.93 5.22 2.69
N LEU A 35 -11.70 4.08 3.36
CA LEU A 35 -12.76 3.15 3.79
C LEU A 35 -13.32 3.42 5.19
N SER A 36 -12.52 4.00 6.08
CA SER A 36 -12.82 4.16 7.52
C SER A 36 -12.65 5.60 8.02
N GLY A 37 -12.26 6.54 7.14
CA GLY A 37 -12.16 7.94 7.47
C GLY A 37 -13.50 8.53 7.89
N LYS A 38 -13.46 9.55 8.75
CA LYS A 38 -14.68 10.27 9.16
C LYS A 38 -15.40 10.83 7.93
N ASP A 39 -16.71 10.64 7.86
CA ASP A 39 -17.55 11.03 6.72
C ASP A 39 -17.20 10.33 5.40
N ASN A 40 -16.76 9.05 5.46
CA ASN A 40 -16.45 8.13 4.36
C ASN A 40 -16.44 8.83 3.01
N SER A 41 -15.24 9.17 2.53
CA SER A 41 -14.87 10.03 1.38
C SER A 41 -15.56 9.79 0.01
N GLY A 42 -16.73 9.17 -0.02
CA GLY A 42 -17.46 8.64 -1.17
C GLY A 42 -17.19 7.16 -1.38
N PHE A 43 -16.13 6.60 -0.77
CA PHE A 43 -15.62 5.28 -1.05
C PHE A 43 -16.15 4.20 -0.07
N GLY A 44 -16.41 3.02 -0.60
CA GLY A 44 -16.82 1.81 0.12
C GLY A 44 -16.09 0.57 -0.40
N TRP A 45 -16.28 -0.56 0.29
CA TRP A 45 -15.70 -1.86 -0.09
C TRP A 45 -16.81 -2.81 -0.56
N ASP A 46 -16.67 -3.37 -1.75
CA ASP A 46 -17.54 -4.45 -2.26
C ASP A 46 -16.95 -5.80 -1.86
N GLU A 47 -17.58 -6.48 -0.90
CA GLU A 47 -17.15 -7.79 -0.40
C GLU A 47 -17.27 -8.90 -1.45
N TYR A 48 -18.18 -8.78 -2.42
CA TYR A 48 -18.36 -9.81 -3.45
C TYR A 48 -17.31 -9.67 -4.55
N MET A 49 -17.09 -8.44 -5.02
CA MET A 49 -16.12 -8.16 -6.07
C MET A 49 -14.69 -7.95 -5.55
N GLN A 50 -14.51 -7.82 -4.23
CA GLN A 50 -13.24 -7.55 -3.57
C GLN A 50 -12.55 -6.30 -4.13
N LEU A 51 -13.29 -5.21 -4.27
CA LEU A 51 -12.82 -3.94 -4.83
C LEU A 51 -13.41 -2.72 -4.13
N VAL A 52 -12.76 -1.57 -4.32
CA VAL A 52 -13.23 -0.28 -3.82
C VAL A 52 -14.27 0.30 -4.78
N VAL A 53 -15.44 0.69 -4.26
CA VAL A 53 -16.53 1.33 -5.00
C VAL A 53 -16.71 2.78 -4.56
N VAL A 54 -17.27 3.61 -5.43
CA VAL A 54 -17.65 4.99 -5.13
C VAL A 54 -19.06 5.22 -5.65
N ALA A 55 -19.89 5.94 -4.90
CA ALA A 55 -21.21 6.35 -5.39
C ALA A 55 -21.05 7.42 -6.47
N ASP A 56 -21.75 7.29 -7.59
CA ASP A 56 -21.80 8.35 -8.61
C ASP A 56 -22.38 9.64 -8.02
N ALA A 57 -21.76 10.77 -8.34
CA ALA A 57 -22.27 12.08 -7.96
C ALA A 57 -23.54 12.39 -8.80
N VAL A 58 -24.63 12.74 -8.12
CA VAL A 58 -25.92 13.13 -8.72
C VAL A 58 -25.86 14.56 -9.26
#